data_AF-A0AB36KL40-F1
#
_entry.id   AF-A0AB36KL40-F1
#
_cell.length_a   1.000
_cell.length_b   1.000
_cell.length_c   1.000
_cell.angle_alpha   90.00
_cell.angle_beta   90.00
_cell.angle_gamma   90.00
#
_symmetry.space_group_name_H-M   'P 1'
#
loop_
_entity.id
_entity.type
_entity.pdbx_description
1 polymer ?
#
loop_
_entity_poly.entity_id
_entity_poly.type
_entity_poly.pdbx_seq_one_letter_code
_entity_poly.pdbx_strand_id
1 'polypeptide(L)' 'FDDALRAKLASMPYPEWGRHIDAIIRLEQRRFADHAWRLHLEGRIDRRELAVAMTASQLRELEQRAVS' A
#
# COMPACT_ATOMS: atom_id res chain seq x y z
N PHE A 1 3.31 -5.93 -15.68
CA PHE A 1 2.59 -7.20 -15.44
C PHE A 1 3.58 -8.33 -15.65
N ASP A 2 4.00 -8.97 -14.57
CA ASP A 2 5.04 -10.01 -14.57
C ASP A 2 4.48 -11.41 -14.90
N ASP A 3 5.39 -12.36 -15.17
CA ASP A 3 5.02 -13.74 -15.54
C ASP A 3 4.49 -14.55 -14.34
N ALA A 4 4.85 -14.19 -13.11
CA ALA A 4 4.38 -14.87 -11.91
C ALA A 4 2.89 -14.59 -11.65
N LEU A 5 2.46 -13.34 -11.82
CA LEU A 5 1.07 -12.91 -11.74
C LEU A 5 0.24 -13.59 -12.83
N ARG A 6 0.74 -13.66 -14.07
CA ARG A 6 0.06 -14.37 -15.16
C ARG A 6 -0.12 -15.86 -14.85
N ALA A 7 0.93 -16.52 -14.38
CA ALA A 7 0.86 -17.93 -14.00
C ALA A 7 -0.13 -18.16 -12.84
N LYS A 8 -0.15 -17.25 -11.86
CA LYS A 8 -1.08 -17.34 -10.73
C LYS A 8 -2.54 -17.15 -11.17
N LEU A 9 -2.82 -16.15 -12.00
CA LEU A 9 -4.15 -15.90 -12.55
C LEU A 9 -4.63 -17.07 -13.44
N ALA A 10 -3.74 -17.67 -14.23
CA ALA A 10 -4.06 -18.84 -15.04
C ALA A 10 -4.47 -20.06 -14.19
N SER A 11 -4.00 -20.15 -12.94
CA SER A 11 -4.32 -21.25 -12.02
C SER A 11 -5.64 -21.08 -11.25
N MET A 12 -6.37 -19.97 -11.44
CA MET A 12 -7.56 -19.65 -10.65
C MET A 12 -8.79 -19.31 -11.51
N PRO A 13 -10.02 -19.54 -11.00
CA PRO A 13 -11.24 -19.20 -11.71
C PRO A 13 -11.33 -17.69 -12.03
N TYR A 14 -11.74 -17.34 -13.25
CA TYR A 14 -11.84 -15.95 -13.71
C TYR A 14 -12.57 -14.99 -12.74
N PRO A 15 -13.70 -15.38 -12.11
CA PRO A 15 -14.37 -14.50 -11.14
C PRO A 15 -13.51 -14.11 -9.92
N GLU A 16 -12.50 -14.89 -9.57
CA GLU A 16 -11.63 -14.62 -8.42
C GLU A 16 -10.48 -13.66 -8.75
N TRP A 17 -10.24 -13.38 -10.04
CA TRP A 17 -9.12 -12.57 -10.49
C TRP A 17 -9.17 -11.16 -9.91
N GLY A 18 -10.35 -10.52 -9.97
CA GLY A 18 -10.55 -9.17 -9.43
C GLY A 18 -10.19 -9.10 -7.96
N ARG A 19 -10.71 -10.02 -7.14
CA ARG A 19 -10.41 -10.09 -5.70
C ARG A 19 -8.92 -10.25 -5.43
N HIS A 20 -8.22 -11.06 -6.22
CA HIS A 20 -6.80 -11.29 -6.05
C HIS A 20 -5.96 -10.08 -6.43
N ILE A 21 -6.26 -9.45 -7.56
CA ILE A 21 -5.59 -8.23 -8.02
C ILE A 21 -5.82 -7.10 -7.00
N ASP A 22 -7.05 -6.93 -6.51
CA ASP A 22 -7.37 -5.94 -5.48
C ASP A 22 -6.57 -6.18 -4.19
N ALA A 23 -6.40 -7.43 -3.78
CA ALA A 23 -5.59 -7.77 -2.61
C ALA A 23 -4.11 -7.39 -2.82
N ILE A 24 -3.54 -7.65 -4.00
CA ILE A 24 -2.16 -7.26 -4.33
C ILE A 24 -2.03 -5.73 -4.31
N ILE A 25 -2.94 -5.02 -4.97
CA ILE A 25 -2.93 -3.55 -5.02
C ILE A 25 -2.99 -2.96 -3.60
N ARG A 26 -3.86 -3.49 -2.73
CA ARG A 26 -3.95 -3.04 -1.33
C ARG A 26 -2.66 -3.30 -0.55
N LEU A 27 -2.01 -4.45 -0.77
CA LEU A 27 -0.74 -4.77 -0.13
C LEU A 27 0.36 -3.80 -0.59
N GLU A 28 0.47 -3.54 -1.88
CA GLU A 28 1.46 -2.61 -2.42
C GLU A 28 1.21 -1.16 -1.98
N GLN A 29 -0.05 -0.70 -1.97
CA GLN A 29 -0.41 0.61 -1.42
C GLN A 29 -0.03 0.75 0.05
N ARG A 30 -0.26 -0.30 0.86
CA ARG A 30 0.15 -0.31 2.26
C ARG A 30 1.67 -0.23 2.42
N ARG A 31 2.43 -0.99 1.62
CA ARG A 31 3.89 -0.95 1.62
C ARG A 31 4.42 0.43 1.23
N PHE A 32 3.80 1.07 0.24
CA PHE A 32 4.15 2.42 -0.18
C PHE A 32 3.89 3.44 0.94
N ALA A 33 2.74 3.35 1.59
CA ALA A 33 2.39 4.20 2.73
C ALA A 33 3.36 4.03 3.91
N ASP A 34 3.68 2.79 4.27
CA ASP A 34 4.66 2.47 5.33
C ASP A 34 6.06 3.04 4.99
N HIS A 35 6.46 2.98 3.71
CA HIS A 35 7.74 3.54 3.27
C HIS A 35 7.77 5.07 3.34
N ALA A 36 6.70 5.73 2.88
CA ALA A 36 6.56 7.19 2.95
C ALA A 36 6.56 7.67 4.41
N TRP A 37 5.89 6.94 5.31
CA TRP A 37 5.92 7.21 6.75
C TRP A 37 7.33 7.18 7.32
N ARG A 38 8.12 6.15 6.98
CA ARG A 38 9.52 6.08 7.40
C ARG A 38 10.35 7.27 6.90
N LEU A 39 10.19 7.65 5.63
CA LEU A 39 10.89 8.82 5.07
C LEU A 39 10.51 10.13 5.78
N HIS A 40 9.24 10.24 6.20
CA HIS A 40 8.78 11.38 6.99
C HIS A 40 9.43 11.43 8.38
N LEU A 41 9.51 10.29 9.07
CA LEU A 41 10.21 10.19 10.36
C LEU A 41 11.71 10.51 10.25
N GLU A 42 12.32 10.19 9.10
CA GLU A 42 13.71 10.57 8.78
C GLU A 42 13.85 12.05 8.39
N GLY A 43 12.76 12.83 8.34
CA GLY A 43 12.75 14.24 7.95
C GLY A 43 13.02 14.47 6.46
N ARG A 44 12.91 13.43 5.63
CA ARG A 44 13.24 13.48 4.19
C ARG A 44 12.09 13.94 3.30
N ILE A 45 10.85 13.78 3.78
CA ILE A 45 9.64 14.29 3.12
C ILE A 45 8.71 14.95 4.14
N ASP A 46 7.97 15.96 3.71
CA ASP A 46 7.05 16.70 4.58
C ASP A 46 5.66 16.04 4.68
N ARG A 47 4.79 16.62 5.52
CA ARG A 47 3.43 16.11 5.74
C ARG A 47 2.53 16.23 4.50
N ARG A 48 2.77 17.21 3.63
CA ARG A 48 2.00 17.39 2.38
C ARG A 48 2.39 16.32 1.37
N GLU A 49 3.66 15.95 1.31
CA GLU A 49 4.15 14.85 0.48
C GLU A 49 3.60 13.49 0.95
N LEU A 50 3.50 13.29 2.27
CA LEU A 50 2.80 12.13 2.84
C LEU A 50 1.35 12.01 2.37
N ALA A 51 0.63 13.12 2.25
CA ALA A 51 -0.77 13.13 1.84
C ALA A 51 -1.00 12.70 0.38
N VAL A 52 0.06 12.67 -0.45
CA VAL A 52 0.02 12.10 -1.80
C VAL A 52 0.13 10.58 -1.75
N ALA A 53 0.81 10.03 -0.75
CA ALA A 53 1.09 8.60 -0.64
C ALA A 53 0.01 7.79 0.08
N MET A 54 -0.87 8.45 0.83
CA MET A 54 -1.90 7.80 1.63
C MET A 54 -3.07 8.72 1.90
N THR A 55 -4.22 8.14 2.24
CA THR A 55 -5.39 8.91 2.63
C THR A 55 -5.23 9.52 4.02
N ALA A 56 -6.03 10.54 4.33
CA ALA A 56 -6.03 11.17 5.65
C ALA A 56 -6.38 10.19 6.80
N SER A 57 -7.14 9.12 6.53
CA SER A 57 -7.42 8.10 7.54
C SER A 57 -6.20 7.24 7.85
N GLN A 58 -5.46 6.83 6.81
CA GLN A 58 -4.23 6.05 6.97
C GLN A 58 -3.15 6.82 7.71
N LEU A 59 -3.01 8.12 7.42
CA LEU A 59 -2.07 8.99 8.15
C LEU A 59 -2.41 9.03 9.65
N ARG A 60 -3.69 9.20 10.01
CA ARG A 60 -4.12 9.21 11.42
C ARG A 60 -3.86 7.88 12.12
N GLU A 61 -4.08 6.75 11.44
CA GLU A 61 -3.78 5.43 11.99
C GLU A 61 -2.27 5.26 12.27
N LEU A 62 -1.42 5.74 11.37
CA LEU A 62 0.04 5.71 11.56
C LEU A 62 0.50 6.64 12.68
N GLU A 63 -0.04 7.86 12.75
CA GLU A 63 0.21 8.81 13.84
C GLU A 63 -0.19 8.20 15.20
N GLN A 64 -1.33 7.51 15.30
CA GLN A 64 -1.76 6.84 16.54
C GLN A 64 -0.85 5.68 16.94
N ARG A 65 -0.38 4.87 15.98
CA ARG A 65 0.56 3.76 16.23
C ARG A 65 1.92 4.24 16.73
N ALA A 66 2.34 5.44 16.36
CA ALA A 66 3.62 6.00 16.78
C ALA A 66 3.61 6.59 18.22
N VAL A 67 2.42 6.81 18.80
CA VAL A 67 2.24 7.40 20.14
C VAL A 67 1.96 6.33 21.21
N SER A 68 1.66 5.09 20.80
CA SER A 68 1.45 3.93 21.69
C SER A 68 2.73 3.14 21.94
#